data_AF-A0AAJ7PZQ8-F1
#
_entry.id   AF-A0AAJ7PZQ8-F1
#
_cell.length_a   1.000
_cell.length_b   1.000
_cell.length_c   1.000
_cell.angle_alpha   90.00
_cell.angle_beta   90.00
_cell.angle_gamma   90.00
#
_symmetry.space_group_name_H-M   'P 1'
#
loop_
_entity.id
_entity.type
_entity.pdbx_description
1 polymer ?
#
loop_
_entity_poly.entity_id
_entity_poly.type
_entity_poly.pdbx_seq_one_letter_code
_entity_poly.pdbx_strand_id
1 'polypeptide(L)'
;MCCDWLLCQSPDRVSESVLLLPLRGKVMMMMMVMKVSGLLLILSCVSADSLHEDLSISGCSDTDGEQMFSLDGEELWFADFINKRGVEPQPSFIDHISYQEGTYEAAEADQQICRQNLKILRQVNKDVPLELDPPSVPNIYTRNHMLHGEKNILICHVSGFYPAPVNVSWTKNGVNVTEGTSINVPFPNKDGSFTQISRLEFIPQLGDIYTCTVTHPALNQPLTRIWDVVYLQ
;
A
#
# COMPACT_ATOMS: atom_id res chain seq x y z
N MET A 1 9.87 10.22 -14.68
CA MET A 1 10.06 9.01 -13.84
C MET A 1 9.41 9.34 -12.52
N CYS A 2 8.35 8.70 -12.03
CA CYS A 2 7.76 7.40 -12.34
C CYS A 2 6.28 7.55 -12.71
N CYS A 3 5.89 6.89 -13.80
CA CYS A 3 4.49 6.58 -14.11
C CYS A 3 4.42 5.07 -14.08
N ASP A 4 4.30 4.46 -12.90
CA ASP A 4 4.32 3.00 -12.83
C ASP A 4 3.07 2.38 -12.23
N TRP A 5 2.08 3.16 -11.75
CA TRP A 5 0.78 2.61 -11.41
C TRP A 5 -0.33 3.63 -11.72
N LEU A 6 -1.30 3.23 -12.55
CA LEU A 6 -2.47 4.02 -12.86
C LEU A 6 -3.74 3.17 -12.62
N LEU A 7 -4.55 3.59 -11.64
CA LEU A 7 -5.82 2.95 -11.28
C LEU A 7 -6.79 2.98 -12.46
N CYS A 8 -7.06 1.81 -13.06
CA CYS A 8 -8.12 1.64 -14.07
C CYS A 8 -9.44 1.26 -13.40
N GLN A 9 -10.51 1.99 -13.72
CA GLN A 9 -11.86 1.69 -13.27
C GLN A 9 -12.46 0.53 -14.09
N SER A 10 -12.92 -0.52 -13.42
CA SER A 10 -13.75 -1.59 -14.01
C SER A 10 -15.21 -1.11 -14.13
N PRO A 11 -15.96 -1.48 -15.20
CA PRO A 11 -17.32 -0.98 -15.41
C PRO A 11 -18.41 -1.58 -14.50
N ASP A 12 -18.15 -2.67 -13.77
CA ASP A 12 -19.23 -3.58 -13.34
C ASP A 12 -19.38 -3.83 -11.83
N ARG A 13 -18.82 -3.01 -10.93
CA ARG A 13 -19.13 -3.13 -9.49
C ARG A 13 -19.13 -1.77 -8.78
N VAL A 14 -20.22 -1.50 -8.06
CA VAL A 14 -20.40 -0.30 -7.21
C VAL A 14 -19.45 -0.41 -6.01
N SER A 15 -18.19 -0.04 -6.21
CA SER A 15 -17.21 0.22 -5.16
C SER A 15 -16.53 1.55 -5.51
N GLU A 16 -16.36 2.43 -4.52
CA GLU A 16 -15.80 3.76 -4.72
C GLU A 16 -14.40 3.64 -5.33
N SER A 17 -14.29 3.93 -6.61
CA SER A 17 -13.01 3.95 -7.29
C SER A 17 -12.30 5.26 -6.94
N VAL A 18 -11.26 5.17 -6.13
CA VAL A 18 -10.38 6.31 -5.84
C VAL A 18 -9.56 6.61 -7.11
N LEU A 19 -10.04 7.55 -7.93
CA LEU A 19 -9.17 8.25 -8.87
C LEU A 19 -8.15 9.04 -8.05
N LEU A 20 -6.93 8.53 -7.88
CA LEU A 20 -5.80 9.37 -7.47
C LEU A 20 -5.37 10.23 -8.67
N LEU A 21 -6.21 11.21 -9.01
CA LEU A 21 -5.79 12.35 -9.81
C LEU A 21 -4.92 13.25 -8.92
N PRO A 22 -3.82 13.83 -9.44
CA PRO A 22 -3.08 14.85 -8.74
C PRO A 22 -3.86 16.16 -8.83
N LEU A 23 -4.96 16.26 -8.10
CA LEU A 23 -5.74 17.49 -7.98
C LEU A 23 -6.13 17.68 -6.53
N ARG A 24 -5.12 17.88 -5.66
CA ARG A 24 -5.34 18.53 -4.37
C ARG A 24 -5.53 20.04 -4.60
N GLY A 25 -6.64 20.38 -5.26
CA GLY A 25 -7.04 21.73 -5.62
C GLY A 25 -8.56 21.86 -5.55
N LYS A 26 -9.09 22.18 -4.36
CA LYS A 26 -10.48 22.59 -4.05
C LYS A 26 -11.51 22.27 -5.15
N VAL A 27 -11.93 21.01 -5.26
CA VAL A 27 -13.18 20.68 -5.93
C VAL A 27 -14.27 20.69 -4.87
N MET A 28 -15.07 21.74 -4.87
CA MET A 28 -16.28 21.83 -4.06
C MET A 28 -17.21 20.68 -4.47
N MET A 29 -17.38 19.70 -3.57
CA MET A 29 -18.29 18.57 -3.75
C MET A 29 -19.73 19.08 -3.81
N MET A 30 -20.24 19.35 -5.00
CA MET A 30 -21.63 19.75 -5.19
C MET A 30 -22.50 18.49 -5.15
N MET A 31 -23.02 18.15 -3.97
CA MET A 31 -23.99 17.07 -3.77
C MET A 31 -25.27 17.40 -4.54
N MET A 32 -25.51 16.71 -5.67
CA MET A 32 -26.82 16.73 -6.34
C MET A 32 -27.80 15.86 -5.54
N VAL A 33 -28.52 16.50 -4.60
CA VAL A 33 -29.68 15.89 -3.94
C VAL A 33 -30.83 15.83 -4.95
N MET A 34 -31.23 14.63 -5.35
CA MET A 34 -32.37 14.40 -6.22
C MET A 34 -33.66 14.79 -5.47
N LYS A 35 -34.20 15.97 -5.78
CA LYS A 35 -35.42 16.51 -5.15
C LYS A 35 -36.65 15.69 -5.56
N VAL A 36 -37.08 14.77 -4.71
CA VAL A 36 -38.50 14.35 -4.66
C VAL A 36 -39.17 15.23 -3.60
N SER A 37 -40.14 16.03 -4.03
CA SER A 37 -40.81 17.01 -3.17
C SER A 37 -41.76 16.32 -2.18
N GLY A 38 -41.57 16.52 -0.87
CA GLY A 38 -42.61 16.23 0.13
C GLY A 38 -42.13 15.91 1.54
N LEU A 39 -42.21 16.93 2.41
CA LEU A 39 -42.21 16.93 3.89
C LEU A 39 -40.91 16.72 4.69
N LEU A 40 -40.75 17.65 5.64
CA LEU A 40 -39.72 17.78 6.68
C LEU A 40 -39.31 16.44 7.32
N LEU A 41 -38.03 16.08 7.17
CA LEU A 41 -37.33 15.16 8.06
C LEU A 41 -36.06 15.84 8.54
N ILE A 42 -35.90 15.88 9.86
CA ILE A 42 -34.76 16.41 10.59
C ILE A 42 -33.50 15.70 10.07
N LEU A 43 -32.55 16.44 9.49
CA LEU A 43 -31.22 15.90 9.19
C LEU A 43 -30.51 15.62 10.53
N SER A 44 -30.72 14.43 11.08
CA SER A 44 -29.66 13.81 11.87
C SER A 44 -28.53 13.53 10.88
N CYS A 45 -27.38 14.18 11.06
CA CYS A 45 -26.15 13.77 10.42
C CYS A 45 -25.86 12.33 10.85
N VAL A 46 -26.34 11.35 10.08
CA VAL A 46 -25.90 9.98 10.23
C VAL A 46 -24.51 9.97 9.61
N SER A 47 -23.47 10.02 10.44
CA SER A 47 -22.16 9.52 9.98
C SER A 47 -22.41 8.08 9.60
N ALA A 48 -22.37 7.76 8.31
CA ALA A 48 -22.29 6.39 7.88
C ALA A 48 -20.84 5.96 8.18
N ASP A 49 -20.60 5.48 9.39
CA ASP A 49 -19.33 4.85 9.71
C ASP A 49 -19.29 3.54 8.90
N SER A 50 -18.43 3.47 7.89
CA SER A 50 -18.21 2.24 7.13
C SER A 50 -17.64 1.17 8.05
N LEU A 51 -18.40 0.10 8.27
CA LEU A 51 -17.99 -1.03 9.11
C LEU A 51 -16.87 -1.87 8.47
N HIS A 52 -16.83 -1.89 7.14
CA HIS A 52 -15.87 -2.62 6.35
C HIS A 52 -15.41 -1.78 5.14
N GLU A 53 -14.18 -2.01 4.70
CA GLU A 53 -13.55 -1.31 3.58
C GLU A 53 -13.13 -2.30 2.50
N ASP A 54 -13.75 -2.21 1.33
CA ASP A 54 -13.33 -2.91 0.11
C ASP A 54 -12.36 -2.02 -0.67
N LEU A 55 -11.18 -2.56 -1.00
CA LEU A 55 -10.18 -1.88 -1.81
C LEU A 55 -9.82 -2.74 -3.02
N SER A 56 -10.05 -2.18 -4.21
CA SER A 56 -9.56 -2.71 -5.47
C SER A 56 -8.40 -1.86 -5.97
N ILE A 57 -7.28 -2.53 -6.30
CA ILE A 57 -6.13 -1.90 -6.93
C ILE A 57 -5.99 -2.53 -8.32
N SER A 58 -5.95 -1.69 -9.34
CA SER A 58 -5.58 -2.08 -10.71
C SER A 58 -4.49 -1.13 -11.17
N GLY A 59 -3.41 -1.61 -11.78
CA GLY A 59 -2.42 -0.70 -12.34
C GLY A 59 -1.46 -1.40 -13.26
N CYS A 60 -0.68 -0.61 -13.98
CA CYS A 60 0.27 -1.10 -14.96
C CYS A 60 1.46 -0.16 -15.11
N SER A 61 2.60 -0.76 -15.46
CA SER A 61 3.77 -0.08 -16.01
C SER A 61 3.89 -0.38 -17.51
N ASP A 62 5.07 -0.25 -18.11
CA ASP A 62 5.33 -0.73 -19.48
C ASP A 62 5.46 -2.25 -19.56
N THR A 63 5.90 -2.88 -18.47
CA THR A 63 6.23 -4.31 -18.39
C THR A 63 5.32 -5.08 -17.44
N ASP A 64 4.94 -4.45 -16.33
CA ASP A 64 4.29 -5.11 -15.20
C ASP A 64 2.84 -4.66 -15.08
N GLY A 65 2.05 -5.47 -14.37
CA GLY A 65 0.63 -5.24 -14.11
C GLY A 65 0.30 -5.68 -12.69
N GLU A 66 -0.71 -5.04 -12.12
CA GLU A 66 -1.21 -5.28 -10.76
C GLU A 66 -2.73 -5.30 -10.85
N GLN A 67 -3.35 -6.31 -10.25
CA GLN A 67 -4.80 -6.33 -10.03
C GLN A 67 -5.08 -7.14 -8.78
N MET A 68 -5.60 -6.49 -7.75
CA MET A 68 -5.94 -7.13 -6.48
C MET A 68 -7.26 -6.59 -5.91
N PHE A 69 -7.89 -7.42 -5.09
CA PHE A 69 -9.05 -7.11 -4.28
C PHE A 69 -8.72 -7.41 -2.83
N SER A 70 -9.06 -6.47 -1.94
CA SER A 70 -8.83 -6.59 -0.50
C SER A 70 -10.05 -6.12 0.29
N LEU A 71 -10.23 -6.68 1.48
CA LEU A 71 -11.28 -6.33 2.43
C LEU A 71 -10.64 -6.09 3.79
N ASP A 72 -10.88 -4.92 4.38
CA ASP A 72 -10.31 -4.49 5.66
C ASP A 72 -8.76 -4.58 5.72
N GLY A 73 -8.12 -4.40 4.56
CA GLY A 73 -6.66 -4.50 4.40
C GLY A 73 -6.13 -5.93 4.24
N GLU A 74 -7.01 -6.95 4.22
CA GLU A 74 -6.64 -8.32 3.90
C GLU A 74 -6.85 -8.61 2.41
N GLU A 75 -5.82 -9.13 1.74
CA GLU A 75 -5.90 -9.50 0.33
C GLU A 75 -6.81 -10.72 0.14
N LEU A 76 -7.88 -10.55 -0.63
CA LEU A 76 -8.84 -11.61 -0.91
C LEU A 76 -8.49 -12.34 -2.21
N TRP A 77 -8.03 -11.61 -3.22
CA TRP A 77 -7.67 -12.14 -4.52
C TRP A 77 -6.67 -11.24 -5.26
N PHE A 78 -5.76 -11.83 -6.03
CA PHE A 78 -4.91 -11.09 -6.97
C PHE A 78 -4.66 -11.85 -8.27
N ALA A 79 -4.32 -11.10 -9.33
CA ALA A 79 -3.92 -11.64 -10.62
C ALA A 79 -2.41 -11.92 -10.63
N ASP A 80 -2.04 -13.20 -10.63
CA ASP A 80 -0.65 -13.62 -10.85
C ASP A 80 -0.38 -13.64 -12.36
N PHE A 81 -0.02 -12.47 -12.91
CA PHE A 81 0.26 -12.31 -14.35
C PHE A 81 1.49 -13.10 -14.81
N ILE A 82 2.37 -13.53 -13.89
CA ILE A 82 3.53 -14.36 -14.20
C ILE A 82 3.08 -15.80 -14.48
N ASN A 83 2.27 -16.37 -13.58
CA ASN A 83 1.78 -17.75 -13.69
C ASN A 83 0.43 -17.88 -14.39
N LYS A 84 -0.15 -16.76 -14.83
CA LYS A 84 -1.39 -16.64 -15.57
C LYS A 84 -2.61 -17.25 -14.88
N ARG A 85 -2.84 -16.83 -13.64
CA ARG A 85 -3.95 -17.33 -12.81
C ARG A 85 -4.42 -16.28 -11.80
N GLY A 86 -5.68 -16.38 -11.40
CA GLY A 86 -6.16 -15.75 -10.16
C GLY A 86 -5.70 -16.52 -8.93
N VAL A 87 -5.36 -15.82 -7.86
CA VAL A 87 -4.88 -16.40 -6.61
C VAL A 87 -5.71 -15.88 -5.45
N GLU A 88 -6.19 -16.79 -4.62
CA GLU A 88 -6.86 -16.49 -3.34
C GLU A 88 -5.87 -16.81 -2.21
N PRO A 89 -5.16 -15.82 -1.64
CA PRO A 89 -4.06 -16.06 -0.70
C PRO A 89 -4.52 -16.41 0.72
N GLN A 90 -5.80 -16.26 1.00
CA GLN A 90 -6.35 -16.50 2.33
C GLN A 90 -6.12 -17.95 2.79
N PRO A 91 -5.94 -18.19 4.10
CA PRO A 91 -5.77 -19.54 4.62
C PRO A 91 -7.01 -20.42 4.38
N SER A 92 -6.79 -21.70 4.10
CA SER A 92 -7.85 -22.67 3.77
C SER A 92 -8.87 -22.96 4.89
N PHE A 93 -8.66 -22.41 6.09
CA PHE A 93 -9.61 -22.55 7.21
C PHE A 93 -10.66 -21.44 7.25
N ILE A 94 -10.53 -20.42 6.40
CA ILE A 94 -11.53 -19.35 6.22
C ILE A 94 -12.49 -19.75 5.11
N ASP A 95 -13.76 -19.37 5.24
CA ASP A 95 -14.73 -19.49 4.15
C ASP A 95 -14.36 -18.51 3.04
N HIS A 96 -13.86 -19.02 1.91
CA HIS A 96 -13.39 -18.21 0.81
C HIS A 96 -14.55 -17.54 0.06
N ILE A 97 -14.40 -16.24 -0.20
CA ILE A 97 -15.18 -15.57 -1.24
C ILE A 97 -14.58 -16.00 -2.58
N SER A 98 -15.33 -16.80 -3.34
CA SER A 98 -14.89 -17.25 -4.66
C SER A 98 -15.17 -16.20 -5.74
N TYR A 99 -14.20 -15.98 -6.61
CA TYR A 99 -14.33 -15.09 -7.75
C TYR A 99 -14.84 -15.86 -8.98
N GLN A 100 -15.64 -15.18 -9.82
CA GLN A 100 -16.25 -15.82 -10.99
C GLN A 100 -15.18 -16.29 -11.99
N GLU A 101 -15.43 -17.42 -12.63
CA GLU A 101 -14.65 -17.86 -13.80
C GLU A 101 -14.64 -16.72 -14.85
N GLY A 102 -13.46 -16.40 -15.39
CA GLY A 102 -13.26 -15.22 -16.26
C GLY A 102 -12.63 -14.01 -15.56
N THR A 103 -12.48 -14.01 -14.23
CA THR A 103 -11.93 -12.84 -13.50
C THR A 103 -10.48 -12.55 -13.88
N TYR A 104 -9.66 -13.58 -14.11
CA TYR A 104 -8.27 -13.40 -14.53
C TYR A 104 -8.18 -12.87 -15.97
N GLU A 105 -9.00 -13.39 -16.87
CA GLU A 105 -9.09 -12.95 -18.27
C GLU A 105 -9.55 -11.49 -18.38
N ALA A 106 -10.48 -11.08 -17.52
CA ALA A 106 -10.88 -9.68 -17.40
C ALA A 106 -9.71 -8.81 -16.92
N ALA A 107 -8.94 -9.26 -15.91
CA ALA A 107 -7.75 -8.55 -15.46
C ALA A 107 -6.70 -8.41 -16.58
N GLU A 108 -6.46 -9.44 -17.40
CA GLU A 108 -5.58 -9.34 -18.57
C GLU A 108 -6.06 -8.30 -19.59
N ALA A 109 -7.37 -8.21 -19.83
CA ALA A 109 -7.96 -7.20 -20.71
C ALA A 109 -7.81 -5.78 -20.12
N ASP A 110 -8.07 -5.61 -18.83
CA ASP A 110 -7.89 -4.34 -18.11
C ASP A 110 -6.43 -3.85 -18.20
N GLN A 111 -5.46 -4.76 -18.11
CA GLN A 111 -4.04 -4.42 -18.28
C GLN A 111 -3.72 -3.84 -19.67
N GLN A 112 -4.36 -4.35 -20.74
CA GLN A 112 -4.15 -3.79 -22.09
C GLN A 112 -4.68 -2.36 -22.19
N ILE A 113 -5.86 -2.11 -21.62
CA ILE A 113 -6.49 -0.78 -21.56
C ILE A 113 -5.62 0.17 -20.73
N CYS A 114 -5.17 -0.28 -19.56
CA CYS A 114 -4.29 0.48 -18.68
C CYS A 114 -3.04 0.97 -19.42
N ARG A 115 -2.35 0.07 -20.14
CA ARG A 115 -1.12 0.43 -20.87
C ARG A 115 -1.38 1.40 -22.01
N GLN A 116 -2.55 1.34 -22.66
CA GLN A 116 -2.94 2.32 -23.66
C GLN A 116 -3.17 3.70 -23.03
N ASN A 117 -3.91 3.75 -21.93
CA ASN A 117 -4.16 4.98 -21.17
C ASN A 117 -2.87 5.59 -20.63
N LEU A 118 -1.95 4.76 -20.12
CA LEU A 118 -0.64 5.18 -19.62
C LEU A 118 0.17 5.93 -20.69
N LYS A 119 0.15 5.47 -21.94
CA LYS A 119 0.84 6.16 -23.06
C LYS A 119 0.28 7.56 -23.29
N ILE A 120 -1.05 7.71 -23.26
CA ILE A 120 -1.72 9.00 -23.44
C ILE A 120 -1.40 9.93 -22.26
N LEU A 121 -1.52 9.43 -21.03
CA LEU A 121 -1.28 10.24 -19.83
C LEU A 121 0.17 10.69 -19.71
N ARG A 122 1.14 9.88 -20.14
CA ARG A 122 2.54 10.30 -20.21
C ARG A 122 2.76 11.48 -21.16
N GLN A 123 2.00 11.56 -22.26
CA GLN A 123 2.07 12.70 -23.18
C GLN A 123 1.42 13.95 -22.60
N VAL A 124 0.25 13.79 -21.95
CA VAL A 124 -0.51 14.90 -21.37
C VAL A 124 0.19 15.46 -20.12
N ASN A 125 0.77 14.60 -19.28
CA ASN A 125 1.38 14.98 -18.00
C ASN A 125 2.90 15.22 -18.07
N LYS A 126 3.49 15.30 -19.28
CA LYS A 126 4.94 15.47 -19.46
C LYS A 126 5.52 16.69 -18.73
N ASP A 127 4.71 17.72 -18.54
CA ASP A 127 5.10 19.00 -17.94
C ASP A 127 4.62 19.14 -16.47
N VAL A 128 3.96 18.12 -15.91
CA VAL A 128 3.50 18.11 -14.51
C VAL A 128 4.66 17.69 -13.62
N PRO A 129 5.11 18.53 -12.67
CA PRO A 129 6.16 18.16 -11.73
C PRO A 129 5.74 16.95 -10.89
N LEU A 130 6.68 16.04 -10.63
CA LEU A 130 6.43 14.91 -9.73
C LEU A 130 6.24 15.42 -8.30
N GLU A 131 5.12 15.05 -7.69
CA GLU A 131 4.90 15.26 -6.26
C GLU A 131 5.85 14.37 -5.46
N LEU A 132 6.43 14.93 -4.40
CA LEU A 132 7.43 14.26 -3.57
C LEU A 132 7.04 14.47 -2.11
N ASP A 133 6.54 13.41 -1.50
CA ASP A 133 6.20 13.40 -0.08
C ASP A 133 7.24 12.56 0.68
N PRO A 134 7.95 13.16 1.64
CA PRO A 134 8.93 12.44 2.44
C PRO A 134 8.22 11.46 3.38
N PRO A 135 8.80 10.25 3.61
CA PRO A 135 8.28 9.35 4.63
C PRO A 135 8.28 10.02 5.99
N SER A 136 7.25 9.70 6.77
CA SER A 136 7.28 9.93 8.21
C SER A 136 8.47 9.23 8.84
N VAL A 137 8.88 9.74 10.00
CA VAL A 137 9.88 9.09 10.85
C VAL A 137 9.53 7.60 11.00
N PRO A 138 10.45 6.67 10.66
CA PRO A 138 10.16 5.25 10.77
C PRO A 138 9.95 4.85 12.23
N ASN A 139 9.06 3.89 12.46
CA ASN A 139 8.88 3.28 13.77
C ASN A 139 9.56 1.90 13.78
N ILE A 140 10.28 1.58 14.86
CA ILE A 140 10.98 0.31 15.02
C ILE A 140 10.49 -0.40 16.28
N TYR A 141 10.05 -1.64 16.13
CA TYR A 141 9.50 -2.45 17.23
C TYR A 141 9.67 -3.94 16.96
N THR A 142 9.52 -4.77 18.00
CA THR A 142 9.58 -6.23 17.87
C THR A 142 8.19 -6.81 17.66
N ARG A 143 8.11 -7.92 16.90
CA ARG A 143 6.86 -8.66 16.70
C ARG A 143 6.33 -9.24 18.03
N ASN A 144 7.22 -9.86 18.79
CA ASN A 144 6.90 -10.49 20.07
C ASN A 144 7.63 -9.78 21.21
N HIS A 145 7.24 -10.09 22.45
CA HIS A 145 8.00 -9.69 23.63
C HIS A 145 9.44 -10.21 23.56
N MET A 146 10.38 -9.43 24.10
CA MET A 146 11.79 -9.80 24.11
C MET A 146 12.06 -10.83 25.20
N LEU A 147 12.43 -12.04 24.78
CA LEU A 147 12.89 -13.13 25.65
C LEU A 147 14.33 -13.50 25.28
N HIS A 148 15.15 -13.77 26.30
CA HIS A 148 16.56 -14.03 26.09
C HIS A 148 16.77 -15.34 25.33
N GLY A 149 17.54 -15.30 24.25
CA GLY A 149 17.87 -16.47 23.44
C GLY A 149 16.75 -16.97 22.52
N GLU A 150 15.58 -16.34 22.54
CA GLU A 150 14.47 -16.69 21.64
C GLU A 150 14.52 -15.90 20.34
N LYS A 151 14.17 -16.55 19.22
CA LYS A 151 14.07 -15.86 17.93
C LYS A 151 12.93 -14.84 17.97
N ASN A 152 13.19 -13.67 17.40
CA ASN A 152 12.20 -12.60 17.25
C ASN A 152 12.40 -11.89 15.91
N ILE A 153 11.51 -10.95 15.61
CA ILE A 153 11.52 -10.19 14.35
C ILE A 153 11.45 -8.71 14.70
N LEU A 154 12.46 -7.96 14.28
CA LEU A 154 12.41 -6.50 14.26
C LEU A 154 11.62 -6.04 13.05
N ILE A 155 10.78 -5.03 13.26
CA ILE A 155 9.89 -4.46 12.27
C ILE A 155 10.24 -2.98 12.15
N CYS A 156 10.52 -2.52 10.93
CA CYS A 156 10.65 -1.11 10.58
C CYS A 156 9.44 -0.71 9.74
N HIS A 157 8.55 0.08 10.33
CA HIS A 157 7.33 0.59 9.71
C HIS A 157 7.58 1.99 9.15
N VAL A 158 7.41 2.14 7.84
CA VAL A 158 7.64 3.39 7.08
C VAL A 158 6.32 3.76 6.41
N SER A 159 5.84 4.99 6.56
CA SER A 159 4.53 5.43 6.04
C SER A 159 4.56 6.90 5.61
N GLY A 160 3.56 7.32 4.84
CA GLY A 160 3.37 8.72 4.45
C GLY A 160 4.26 9.19 3.30
N PHE A 161 4.88 8.27 2.54
CA PHE A 161 5.78 8.63 1.45
C PHE A 161 5.12 8.53 0.07
N TYR A 162 5.58 9.36 -0.85
CA TYR A 162 5.27 9.27 -2.27
C TYR A 162 6.45 9.82 -3.10
N PRO A 163 6.87 9.17 -4.19
CA PRO A 163 6.32 7.93 -4.76
C PRO A 163 6.82 6.68 -4.03
N ALA A 164 6.20 5.53 -4.29
CA ALA A 164 6.75 4.24 -3.89
C ALA A 164 7.83 3.75 -4.88
N PRO A 165 8.76 2.87 -4.47
CA PRO A 165 8.96 2.34 -3.12
C PRO A 165 9.95 3.18 -2.28
N VAL A 166 10.07 2.86 -0.99
CA VAL A 166 11.24 3.23 -0.19
C VAL A 166 12.30 2.14 -0.27
N ASN A 167 13.56 2.50 -0.05
CA ASN A 167 14.64 1.54 0.15
C ASN A 167 15.01 1.50 1.64
N VAL A 168 15.03 0.30 2.22
CA VAL A 168 15.34 0.08 3.63
C VAL A 168 16.59 -0.78 3.77
N SER A 169 17.53 -0.37 4.61
CA SER A 169 18.70 -1.16 4.99
C SER A 169 18.79 -1.33 6.50
N TRP A 170 19.30 -2.48 6.91
CA TRP A 170 19.49 -2.84 8.31
C TRP A 170 20.98 -2.88 8.67
N THR A 171 21.33 -2.42 9.87
CA THR A 171 22.64 -2.70 10.46
C THR A 171 22.49 -3.32 11.84
N LYS A 172 23.46 -4.15 12.22
CA LYS A 172 23.69 -4.65 13.57
C LYS A 172 25.08 -4.20 14.01
N ASN A 173 25.16 -3.44 15.10
CA ASN A 173 26.41 -2.91 15.65
C ASN A 173 27.26 -2.17 14.59
N GLY A 174 26.58 -1.41 13.71
CA GLY A 174 27.20 -0.66 12.61
C GLY A 174 27.57 -1.47 11.37
N VAL A 175 27.33 -2.79 11.36
CA VAL A 175 27.60 -3.67 10.22
C VAL A 175 26.31 -3.96 9.47
N ASN A 176 26.30 -3.81 8.15
CA ASN A 176 25.14 -4.12 7.31
C ASN A 176 24.72 -5.58 7.46
N VAL A 177 23.42 -5.83 7.59
CA VAL A 177 22.83 -7.19 7.64
C VAL A 177 21.78 -7.33 6.55
N THR A 178 21.87 -8.42 5.79
CA THR A 178 20.93 -8.76 4.72
C THR A 178 20.26 -10.12 4.95
N GLU A 179 20.91 -11.02 5.69
CA GLU A 179 20.33 -12.31 6.06
C GLU A 179 19.10 -12.11 6.96
N GLY A 180 18.03 -12.87 6.68
CA GLY A 180 16.77 -12.77 7.43
C GLY A 180 16.01 -11.46 7.20
N THR A 181 16.41 -10.64 6.22
CA THR A 181 15.69 -9.40 5.88
C THR A 181 14.60 -9.66 4.84
N SER A 182 13.48 -8.97 4.98
CA SER A 182 12.40 -8.93 3.99
C SER A 182 11.72 -7.57 3.99
N ILE A 183 11.06 -7.22 2.89
CA ILE A 183 10.22 -6.03 2.76
C ILE A 183 9.00 -6.39 1.93
N ASN A 184 7.82 -5.89 2.31
CA ASN A 184 6.60 -6.13 1.55
C ASN A 184 6.47 -5.14 0.37
N VAL A 185 5.55 -5.48 -0.54
CA VAL A 185 5.06 -4.57 -1.57
C VAL A 185 4.42 -3.34 -0.91
N PRO A 186 4.65 -2.12 -1.43
CA PRO A 186 4.03 -0.90 -0.89
C PRO A 186 2.50 -0.96 -0.89
N PHE A 187 1.91 -0.68 0.26
CA PHE A 187 0.46 -0.59 0.43
C PHE A 187 0.01 0.87 0.31
N PRO A 188 -1.00 1.19 -0.50
CA PRO A 188 -1.51 2.56 -0.61
C PRO A 188 -2.35 2.94 0.62
N ASN A 189 -2.19 4.17 1.08
CA ASN A 189 -2.99 4.78 2.15
C ASN A 189 -4.16 5.58 1.56
N LYS A 190 -5.18 5.86 2.39
CA LYS A 190 -6.37 6.64 2.01
C LYS A 190 -6.07 8.05 1.49
N ASP A 191 -4.94 8.63 1.90
CA ASP A 191 -4.52 9.97 1.49
C ASP A 191 -3.68 9.98 0.19
N GLY A 192 -3.47 8.82 -0.44
CA GLY A 192 -2.67 8.66 -1.65
C GLY A 192 -1.17 8.42 -1.41
N SER A 193 -0.72 8.47 -0.15
CA SER A 193 0.65 8.09 0.21
C SER A 193 0.81 6.56 0.32
N PHE A 194 2.02 6.07 0.57
CA PHE A 194 2.30 4.63 0.71
C PHE A 194 2.86 4.26 2.09
N THR A 195 2.68 2.98 2.43
CA THR A 195 3.25 2.32 3.61
C THR A 195 4.05 1.08 3.20
N GLN A 196 5.22 0.88 3.81
CA GLN A 196 6.04 -0.32 3.69
C GLN A 196 6.60 -0.75 5.04
N ILE A 197 6.75 -2.06 5.20
CA ILE A 197 7.19 -2.74 6.42
C ILE A 197 8.38 -3.63 6.07
N SER A 198 9.57 -3.22 6.51
CA SER A 198 10.75 -4.07 6.47
C SER A 198 10.88 -4.89 7.75
N ARG A 199 11.33 -6.14 7.64
CA ARG A 199 11.49 -7.09 8.74
C ARG A 199 12.91 -7.61 8.77
N LEU A 200 13.42 -7.86 9.97
CA LEU A 200 14.72 -8.51 10.22
C LEU A 200 14.53 -9.61 11.27
N GLU A 201 14.80 -10.85 10.89
CA GLU A 201 14.91 -11.97 11.84
C GLU A 201 16.19 -11.84 12.68
N PHE A 202 16.05 -12.00 14.00
CA PHE A 202 17.20 -11.91 14.91
C PHE A 202 16.98 -12.73 16.18
N ILE A 203 18.06 -12.96 16.92
CA ILE A 203 18.03 -13.45 18.30
C ILE A 203 18.53 -12.29 19.18
N PRO A 204 17.71 -11.77 20.12
CA PRO A 204 18.11 -10.66 20.97
C PRO A 204 19.33 -11.02 21.80
N GLN A 205 20.37 -10.18 21.75
CA GLN A 205 21.51 -10.25 22.67
C GLN A 205 21.66 -8.89 23.34
N LEU A 206 21.86 -8.90 24.66
CA LEU A 206 21.98 -7.67 25.44
C LEU A 206 23.10 -6.79 24.88
N GLY A 207 22.81 -5.51 24.66
CA GLY A 207 23.79 -4.55 24.15
C GLY A 207 23.94 -4.53 22.62
N ASP A 208 23.24 -5.41 21.89
CA ASP A 208 23.14 -5.26 20.43
C ASP A 208 22.36 -3.99 20.08
N ILE A 209 22.87 -3.28 19.07
CA ILE A 209 22.26 -2.07 18.52
C ILE A 209 21.88 -2.35 17.07
N TYR A 210 20.61 -2.22 16.76
CA TYR A 210 20.07 -2.35 15.40
C TYR A 210 19.70 -0.98 14.85
N THR A 211 19.86 -0.81 13.54
CA THR A 211 19.38 0.40 12.87
C THR A 211 18.57 0.07 11.63
N CYS A 212 17.44 0.74 11.45
CA CYS A 212 16.72 0.81 10.18
C CYS A 212 17.07 2.14 9.50
N THR A 213 17.60 2.11 8.29
CA THR A 213 17.89 3.29 7.47
C THR A 213 17.03 3.31 6.23
N VAL A 214 16.28 4.40 6.03
CA VAL A 214 15.35 4.59 4.93
C VAL A 214 15.90 5.64 3.97
N THR A 215 15.93 5.31 2.68
CA THR A 215 16.22 6.27 1.60
C THR A 215 15.03 6.40 0.66
N HIS A 216 14.79 7.62 0.18
CA HIS A 216 13.64 7.97 -0.63
C HIS A 216 13.94 9.26 -1.43
N PRO A 217 13.45 9.43 -2.67
CA PRO A 217 13.73 10.62 -3.49
C PRO A 217 13.28 11.96 -2.89
N ALA A 218 12.29 11.97 -2.01
CA ALA A 218 11.82 13.17 -1.31
C ALA A 218 12.69 13.53 -0.08
N LEU A 219 13.71 12.72 0.24
CA LEU A 219 14.63 12.98 1.34
C LEU A 219 15.97 13.51 0.83
N ASN A 220 16.44 14.61 1.41
CA ASN A 220 17.80 15.11 1.20
C ASN A 220 18.87 14.24 1.89
N GLN A 221 18.50 13.56 2.98
CA GLN A 221 19.36 12.66 3.74
C GLN A 221 18.56 11.44 4.21
N PRO A 222 19.18 10.26 4.34
CA PRO A 222 18.50 9.07 4.84
C PRO A 222 17.91 9.29 6.24
N LEU A 223 16.74 8.69 6.51
CA LEU A 223 16.18 8.63 7.86
C LEU A 223 16.66 7.36 8.55
N THR A 224 17.41 7.51 9.64
CA THR A 224 17.89 6.37 10.44
C THR A 224 17.20 6.34 11.81
N ARG A 225 16.74 5.15 12.20
CA ARG A 225 16.22 4.86 13.53
C ARG A 225 17.00 3.74 14.18
N ILE A 226 17.33 3.97 15.45
CA ILE A 226 18.12 3.08 16.28
C ILE A 226 17.18 2.33 17.20
N TRP A 227 17.47 1.06 17.44
CA TRP A 227 16.80 0.23 18.42
C TRP A 227 17.83 -0.62 19.16
N ASP A 228 17.84 -0.51 20.48
CA ASP A 228 18.74 -1.23 21.38
C ASP A 228 18.01 -2.34 22.14
N VAL A 229 18.70 -3.46 22.33
CA VAL A 229 18.16 -4.59 23.11
C VAL A 229 18.27 -4.28 24.60
N VAL A 230 17.13 -4.00 25.23
CA VAL A 230 16.98 -3.89 26.69
C VAL A 230 15.94 -4.90 27.19
N TYR A 231 16.26 -5.69 28.19
CA TYR A 231 15.26 -6.55 28.85
C TYR A 231 14.53 -5.72 29.91
N LEU A 232 13.19 -5.74 29.89
CA LEU A 232 12.40 -5.17 30.97
C LEU A 232 12.73 -5.93 32.26
N GLN A 233 13.20 -5.22 33.28
CA GLN A 233 13.41 -5.73 34.64
C GLN A 233 12.10 -5.82 35.40
#